data_AF-A0A1V9XI95-F1
#
_entry.id   AF-A0A1V9XI95-F1
#
_cell.length_a   1.000
_cell.length_b   1.000
_cell.length_c   1.000
_cell.angle_alpha   90.00
_cell.angle_beta   90.00
_cell.angle_gamma   90.00
#
_symmetry.space_group_name_H-M   'P 1'
#
loop_
_entity.id
_entity.type
_entity.pdbx_description
1 polymer ?
#
loop_
_entity_poly.entity_id
_entity_poly.type
_entity_poly.pdbx_seq_one_letter_code
_entity_poly.pdbx_strand_id
1 'polypeptide(L)'
;MAATPEGLTYGTMGKHGRFDGVLGYIQQKKADIFIAPSTPNIIRHSYFDYHSPFERQEIRLLTLKPDTFVDPWGFVRAFEPAVWYMTLATLLFLSLSSTVLHRFDRTLVNHDIDEAMRGFFAYLWFWSARIFTQPDLTPPRTWLRLCAICFMLPISLLFMNALEADLKGSLVFKKEIDHVNYFEDILRFRGMKLLVEPSSALKILFSRSQDPLKKKLATRIEERFGTLSGEMLEPIVDDIVNLKVGQKGLHLESVIS
;
A
#
# COMPACT_ATOMS: atom_id res chain seq x y z
N MET A 1 28.47 -42.55 -4.65
CA MET A 1 27.50 -41.44 -4.77
C MET A 1 26.48 -41.62 -3.66
N ALA A 2 26.77 -41.10 -2.45
CA ALA A 2 25.84 -41.21 -1.34
C ALA A 2 24.85 -40.06 -1.46
N ALA A 3 23.62 -40.37 -1.87
CA ALA A 3 22.51 -39.44 -1.74
C ALA A 3 22.39 -39.06 -0.26
N THR A 4 22.40 -37.77 0.03
CA THR A 4 22.04 -37.27 1.36
C THR A 4 20.64 -37.79 1.67
N PRO A 5 20.40 -38.39 2.85
CA PRO A 5 19.05 -38.74 3.26
C PRO A 5 18.17 -37.48 3.16
N GLU A 6 16.99 -37.63 2.57
CA GLU A 6 16.04 -36.53 2.36
C GLU A 6 15.75 -35.83 3.70
N GLY A 7 15.78 -34.49 3.71
CA GLY A 7 15.53 -33.68 4.91
C GLY A 7 16.74 -33.34 5.79
N LEU A 8 17.98 -33.65 5.37
CA LEU A 8 19.16 -33.15 6.11
C LEU A 8 19.37 -31.65 5.94
N THR A 9 19.54 -30.95 7.06
CA THR A 9 19.97 -29.54 7.10
C THR A 9 21.35 -29.36 6.45
N TYR A 10 21.62 -28.16 5.92
CA TYR A 10 22.93 -27.86 5.34
C TYR A 10 24.07 -28.04 6.33
N GLY A 11 23.86 -27.67 7.57
CA GLY A 11 24.83 -27.85 8.65
C GLY A 11 25.07 -26.58 9.45
N THR A 12 24.89 -26.71 10.76
CA THR A 12 25.07 -25.69 11.79
C THR A 12 26.28 -26.05 12.64
N MET A 13 27.02 -25.05 13.11
CA MET A 13 28.13 -25.31 14.02
C MET A 13 27.58 -25.55 15.42
N GLY A 14 27.70 -26.80 15.90
CA GLY A 14 27.31 -27.16 17.26
C GLY A 14 28.30 -26.66 18.32
N LYS A 15 27.90 -26.73 19.60
CA LYS A 15 28.69 -26.27 20.76
C LYS A 15 30.08 -26.91 20.90
N HIS A 16 30.28 -28.10 20.33
CA HIS A 16 31.54 -28.85 20.39
C HIS A 16 32.45 -28.61 19.17
N GLY A 17 32.19 -27.58 18.36
CA GLY A 17 32.98 -27.30 17.16
C GLY A 17 32.79 -28.31 16.02
N ARG A 18 31.73 -29.13 16.10
CA ARG A 18 31.35 -30.08 15.06
C ARG A 18 30.13 -29.54 14.31
N PHE A 19 30.17 -29.63 12.99
CA PHE A 19 29.02 -29.32 12.16
C PHE A 19 28.02 -30.48 12.23
N ASP A 20 26.73 -30.15 12.28
CA ASP A 20 25.66 -31.09 11.97
C ASP A 20 25.37 -31.11 10.46
N GLY A 21 24.35 -31.85 10.04
CA GLY A 21 23.89 -31.87 8.66
C GLY A 21 24.95 -32.35 7.67
N VAL A 22 24.83 -31.93 6.41
CA VAL A 22 25.72 -32.36 5.33
C VAL A 22 27.17 -31.90 5.56
N LEU A 23 27.38 -30.69 6.09
CA LEU A 23 28.72 -30.20 6.44
C LEU A 23 29.40 -31.06 7.51
N GLY A 24 28.64 -31.67 8.43
CA GLY A 24 29.17 -32.62 9.41
C GLY A 24 29.74 -33.89 8.77
N TYR A 25 29.15 -34.36 7.65
CA TYR A 25 29.66 -35.52 6.90
C TYR A 25 30.96 -35.18 6.17
N ILE A 26 31.05 -33.99 5.58
CA ILE A 26 32.29 -33.49 4.96
C ILE A 26 33.39 -33.37 6.02
N GLN A 27 33.08 -32.79 7.19
CA GLN A 27 34.04 -32.65 8.30
C GLN A 27 34.58 -34.02 8.79
N GLN A 28 33.73 -35.04 8.76
CA GLN A 28 34.08 -36.41 9.18
C GLN A 28 34.71 -37.25 8.07
N LYS A 29 34.98 -36.67 6.88
CA LYS A 29 35.47 -37.39 5.69
C LYS A 29 34.58 -38.56 5.28
N LYS A 30 33.27 -38.45 5.53
CA LYS A 30 32.25 -39.41 5.08
C LYS A 30 31.66 -39.05 3.72
N ALA A 31 31.87 -37.82 3.27
CA ALA A 31 31.56 -37.32 1.95
C ALA A 31 32.76 -36.48 1.46
N ASP A 32 33.04 -36.52 0.16
CA ASP A 32 34.19 -35.84 -0.43
C ASP A 32 33.84 -34.45 -0.99
N ILE A 33 32.66 -34.33 -1.59
CA ILE A 33 32.20 -33.10 -2.25
C ILE A 33 30.74 -32.85 -1.87
N PHE A 34 30.41 -31.59 -1.63
CA PHE A 34 29.05 -31.13 -1.38
C PHE A 34 28.64 -30.12 -2.46
N ILE A 35 27.62 -30.47 -3.24
CA ILE A 35 27.05 -29.62 -4.30
C ILE A 35 25.60 -29.35 -3.94
N ALA A 36 25.32 -28.13 -3.47
CA ALA A 36 23.97 -27.64 -3.19
C ALA A 36 23.98 -26.11 -3.15
N PRO A 37 22.81 -25.45 -3.22
CA PRO A 37 22.71 -24.01 -2.98
C PRO A 37 22.99 -23.71 -1.50
N SER A 38 24.27 -23.55 -1.16
CA SER A 38 24.74 -23.25 0.19
C SER A 38 25.48 -21.93 0.19
N THR A 39 25.01 -20.99 1.00
CA THR A 39 25.66 -19.69 1.13
C THR A 39 27.00 -19.85 1.88
N PRO A 40 28.12 -19.40 1.30
CA PRO A 40 29.38 -19.33 2.02
C PRO A 40 29.26 -18.30 3.15
N ASN A 41 29.85 -18.65 4.29
CA ASN A 41 29.85 -17.80 5.48
C ASN A 41 31.22 -17.87 6.13
N ILE A 42 31.63 -16.83 6.87
CA ILE A 42 32.93 -16.72 7.51
C ILE A 42 33.26 -17.93 8.40
N ILE A 43 32.27 -18.49 9.08
CA ILE A 43 32.45 -19.67 9.93
C ILE A 43 32.62 -20.94 9.08
N ARG A 44 31.92 -21.09 7.95
CA ARG A 44 32.05 -22.29 7.11
C ARG A 44 33.35 -22.26 6.31
N HIS A 45 33.74 -21.09 5.82
CA HIS A 45 34.96 -20.87 5.05
C HIS A 45 36.25 -21.11 5.86
N SER A 46 36.19 -21.11 7.20
CA SER A 46 37.34 -21.47 8.04
C SER A 46 37.56 -22.99 8.18
N TYR A 47 36.58 -23.81 7.78
CA TYR A 47 36.65 -25.28 7.90
C TYR A 47 36.59 -25.99 6.54
N PHE A 48 36.01 -25.35 5.52
CA PHE A 48 35.79 -25.93 4.21
C PHE A 48 36.21 -24.96 3.12
N ASP A 49 36.80 -25.52 2.06
CA ASP A 49 37.14 -24.78 0.86
C ASP A 49 35.91 -24.66 -0.05
N TYR A 50 35.61 -23.44 -0.48
CA TYR A 50 34.52 -23.16 -1.41
C TYR A 50 35.09 -22.84 -2.80
N HIS A 51 34.41 -23.32 -3.84
CA HIS A 51 34.67 -22.86 -5.20
C HIS A 51 34.18 -21.40 -5.37
N SER A 52 34.65 -20.73 -6.42
CA SER A 52 34.09 -19.44 -6.86
C SER A 52 32.55 -19.53 -6.98
N PRO A 53 31.79 -18.54 -6.48
CA PRO A 53 30.34 -18.57 -6.50
C PRO A 53 29.82 -18.68 -7.94
N PHE A 54 28.97 -19.69 -8.16
CA PHE A 54 28.32 -19.90 -9.46
C PHE A 54 27.16 -18.91 -9.70
N GLU A 55 26.45 -18.55 -8.63
CA GLU A 55 25.28 -17.66 -8.66
C GLU A 55 25.40 -16.59 -7.57
N ARG A 56 24.94 -15.38 -7.86
CA ARG A 56 24.77 -14.30 -6.86
C ARG A 56 23.29 -14.15 -6.55
N GLN A 57 22.92 -14.44 -5.32
CA GLN A 57 21.57 -14.26 -4.81
C GLN A 57 21.52 -13.06 -3.88
N GLU A 58 20.45 -12.28 -4.00
CA GLU A 58 20.15 -11.17 -3.11
C GLU A 58 19.15 -11.61 -2.06
N ILE A 59 19.34 -11.12 -0.84
CA ILE A 59 18.42 -11.35 0.27
C ILE A 59 17.11 -10.63 -0.02
N ARG A 60 16.00 -11.37 -0.12
CA ARG A 60 14.66 -10.81 -0.38
C ARG A 60 13.72 -11.08 0.78
N LEU A 61 12.84 -10.12 1.03
CA LEU A 61 11.76 -10.25 2.01
C LEU A 61 10.54 -10.89 1.33
N LEU A 62 10.09 -12.04 1.81
CA LEU A 62 8.78 -12.58 1.43
C LEU A 62 7.74 -12.12 2.42
N THR A 63 6.69 -11.44 1.95
CA THR A 63 5.53 -11.04 2.77
C THR A 63 4.25 -11.41 2.03
N LEU A 64 3.14 -11.54 2.76
CA LEU A 64 1.85 -11.78 2.11
C LEU A 64 1.45 -10.55 1.29
N LYS A 65 0.86 -10.82 0.13
CA LYS A 65 0.29 -9.79 -0.73
C LYS A 65 -0.69 -8.93 0.08
N PRO A 66 -0.56 -7.59 0.03
CA PRO A 66 -1.49 -6.70 0.72
C PRO A 66 -2.90 -6.86 0.16
N ASP A 67 -3.88 -6.72 1.05
CA ASP A 67 -5.26 -6.63 0.59
C ASP A 67 -5.48 -5.28 -0.11
N THR A 68 -6.36 -5.29 -1.11
CA THR A 68 -6.79 -4.06 -1.78
C THR A 68 -8.08 -3.59 -1.14
N PHE A 69 -8.13 -2.31 -0.78
CA PHE A 69 -9.32 -1.72 -0.18
C PHE A 69 -9.87 -0.62 -1.09
N VAL A 70 -11.19 -0.65 -1.31
CA VAL A 70 -11.91 0.43 -1.97
C VAL A 70 -12.49 1.31 -0.89
N ASP A 71 -11.99 2.52 -0.75
CA ASP A 71 -12.50 3.45 0.25
C ASP A 71 -13.87 4.02 -0.18
N PRO A 72 -14.94 3.82 0.61
CA PRO A 72 -16.26 4.37 0.30
C PRO A 72 -16.28 5.88 0.14
N TRP A 73 -15.35 6.60 0.78
CA TRP A 73 -15.22 8.07 0.70
C TRP A 73 -14.20 8.53 -0.33
N GLY A 74 -13.71 7.63 -1.19
CA GLY A 74 -12.81 7.95 -2.29
C GLY A 74 -13.32 9.10 -3.16
N PHE A 75 -14.64 9.15 -3.40
CA PHE A 75 -15.26 10.19 -4.22
C PHE A 75 -15.16 11.62 -3.63
N VAL A 76 -15.21 11.78 -2.30
CA VAL A 76 -15.07 13.11 -1.68
C VAL A 76 -13.62 13.56 -1.69
N ARG A 77 -12.69 12.61 -1.52
CA ARG A 77 -11.24 12.88 -1.53
C ARG A 77 -10.66 13.05 -2.94
N ALA A 78 -11.49 12.96 -3.98
CA ALA A 78 -11.10 13.30 -5.33
C ALA A 78 -10.62 14.76 -5.44
N PHE A 79 -11.19 15.63 -4.62
CA PHE A 79 -10.72 16.99 -4.46
C PHE A 79 -10.22 17.25 -3.04
N GLU A 80 -9.26 18.17 -2.95
CA GLU A 80 -8.79 18.69 -1.68
C GLU A 80 -9.94 19.38 -0.93
N PRO A 81 -10.02 19.31 0.41
CA PRO A 81 -11.05 19.99 1.18
C PRO A 81 -11.23 21.47 0.84
N ALA A 82 -10.13 22.15 0.47
CA ALA A 82 -10.13 23.54 0.03
C ALA A 82 -11.07 23.78 -1.18
N VAL A 83 -11.09 22.87 -2.15
CA VAL A 83 -11.93 22.99 -3.36
C VAL A 83 -13.41 22.93 -2.98
N TRP A 84 -13.78 22.03 -2.06
CA TRP A 84 -15.15 21.93 -1.58
C TRP A 84 -15.62 23.21 -0.89
N TYR A 85 -14.76 23.81 -0.06
CA TYR A 85 -15.06 25.10 0.57
C TYR A 85 -15.19 26.23 -0.45
N MET A 86 -14.33 26.27 -1.47
CA MET A 86 -14.41 27.26 -2.55
C MET A 86 -15.67 27.09 -3.41
N THR A 87 -16.08 25.86 -3.70
CA THR A 87 -17.32 25.57 -4.44
C THR A 87 -18.54 26.02 -3.64
N LEU A 88 -18.58 25.74 -2.33
CA LEU A 88 -19.66 26.18 -1.45
C LEU A 88 -19.70 27.71 -1.31
N ALA A 89 -18.55 28.36 -1.16
CA ALA A 89 -18.44 29.81 -1.13
C ALA A 89 -18.92 30.46 -2.44
N THR A 90 -18.52 29.91 -3.59
CA THR A 90 -18.95 30.37 -4.92
C THR A 90 -20.47 30.25 -5.09
N LEU A 91 -21.05 29.13 -4.63
CA LEU A 91 -22.50 28.90 -4.73
C LEU A 91 -23.30 29.89 -3.85
N LEU A 92 -22.83 30.18 -2.63
CA LEU A 92 -23.42 31.20 -1.77
C LEU A 92 -23.27 32.60 -2.37
N PHE A 93 -22.10 32.94 -2.91
CA PHE A 93 -21.83 34.22 -3.54
C PHE A 93 -22.73 34.46 -4.77
N LEU A 94 -22.88 33.46 -5.64
CA LEU A 94 -23.74 33.54 -6.82
C LEU A 94 -25.22 33.67 -6.46
N SER A 95 -25.68 32.90 -5.46
CA SER A 95 -27.06 33.00 -4.96
C SER A 95 -27.35 34.38 -4.36
N LEU A 96 -26.42 34.91 -3.56
CA LEU A 96 -26.54 36.25 -2.97
C LEU A 96 -26.54 37.34 -4.04
N SER A 97 -25.58 37.28 -4.97
CA SER A 97 -25.47 38.23 -6.08
C SER A 97 -26.72 38.23 -6.96
N SER A 98 -27.28 37.06 -7.25
CA SER A 98 -28.53 36.91 -8.01
C SER A 98 -29.72 37.51 -7.28
N THR A 99 -29.78 37.32 -5.95
CA THR A 99 -30.85 37.90 -5.10
C THR A 99 -30.75 39.42 -5.06
N VAL A 100 -29.55 39.96 -4.98
CA VAL A 100 -29.28 41.41 -4.98
C VAL A 100 -29.64 42.02 -6.34
N LEU A 101 -29.18 41.43 -7.44
CA LEU A 101 -29.53 41.84 -8.81
C LEU A 101 -31.04 41.80 -9.05
N HIS A 102 -31.72 40.75 -8.58
CA HIS A 102 -33.17 40.65 -8.68
C HIS A 102 -33.90 41.78 -7.92
N ARG A 103 -33.39 42.18 -6.74
CA ARG A 103 -33.94 43.33 -5.99
C ARG A 103 -33.73 44.65 -6.73
N PHE A 104 -32.54 44.88 -7.27
CA PHE A 104 -32.25 46.10 -8.05
C PHE A 104 -33.12 46.18 -9.32
N ASP A 105 -33.24 45.10 -10.07
CA ASP A 105 -34.07 45.03 -11.28
C ASP A 105 -35.56 45.33 -10.97
N ARG A 106 -36.07 44.80 -9.85
CA ARG A 106 -37.44 45.10 -9.37
C ARG A 106 -37.63 46.59 -9.04
N THR A 107 -36.64 47.22 -8.41
CA THR A 107 -36.72 48.65 -8.07
C THR A 107 -36.59 49.58 -9.29
N LEU A 108 -35.88 49.15 -10.34
CA LEU A 108 -35.59 49.98 -11.51
C LEU A 108 -36.66 49.89 -12.61
N VAL A 109 -37.26 48.71 -12.82
CA VAL A 109 -38.08 48.46 -14.02
C VAL A 109 -39.59 48.33 -13.73
N ASN A 110 -40.00 48.29 -12.44
CA ASN A 110 -41.41 48.21 -12.02
C ASN A 110 -42.24 47.19 -12.83
N HIS A 111 -41.62 46.05 -13.18
CA HIS A 111 -42.21 44.99 -13.98
C HIS A 111 -43.02 44.05 -13.09
N ASP A 112 -44.25 43.71 -13.51
CA ASP A 112 -45.09 42.73 -12.80
C ASP A 112 -44.42 41.34 -12.77
N ILE A 113 -44.64 40.66 -11.65
CA ILE A 113 -43.67 39.73 -11.06
C ILE A 113 -43.92 38.30 -11.54
N ASP A 114 -42.98 37.73 -12.29
CA ASP A 114 -42.85 36.28 -12.48
C ASP A 114 -42.77 35.59 -11.10
N GLU A 115 -43.77 34.76 -10.77
CA GLU A 115 -43.93 34.11 -9.47
C GLU A 115 -42.90 33.01 -9.19
N ALA A 116 -42.19 32.54 -10.20
CA ALA A 116 -41.44 31.28 -10.15
C ALA A 116 -40.13 31.30 -9.34
N MET A 117 -39.52 32.47 -9.06
CA MET A 117 -38.22 32.56 -8.36
C MET A 117 -38.25 33.52 -7.16
N ARG A 118 -39.12 33.21 -6.18
CA ARG A 118 -39.33 34.07 -5.02
C ARG A 118 -38.50 33.62 -3.80
N GLY A 119 -37.15 33.62 -3.89
CA GLY A 119 -36.30 33.45 -2.70
C GLY A 119 -34.82 33.15 -2.93
N PHE A 120 -33.98 33.49 -1.94
CA PHE A 120 -32.55 33.12 -1.91
C PHE A 120 -32.35 31.61 -2.06
N PHE A 121 -33.20 30.80 -1.41
CA PHE A 121 -33.17 29.34 -1.53
C PHE A 121 -33.51 28.85 -2.94
N ALA A 122 -34.36 29.54 -3.69
CA ALA A 122 -34.66 29.19 -5.08
C ALA A 122 -33.44 29.46 -5.99
N TYR A 123 -32.70 30.56 -5.76
CA TYR A 123 -31.45 30.82 -6.45
C TYR A 123 -30.33 29.87 -6.01
N LEU A 124 -30.28 29.50 -4.74
CA LEU A 124 -29.36 28.49 -4.21
C LEU A 124 -29.57 27.16 -4.93
N TRP A 125 -30.82 26.72 -5.03
CA TRP A 125 -31.23 25.50 -5.74
C TRP A 125 -30.92 25.59 -7.25
N PHE A 126 -31.18 26.75 -7.86
CA PHE A 126 -30.86 26.98 -9.27
C PHE A 126 -29.36 26.81 -9.55
N TRP A 127 -28.50 27.44 -8.75
CA TRP A 127 -27.05 27.32 -8.92
C TRP A 127 -26.54 25.91 -8.56
N SER A 128 -27.11 25.24 -7.56
CA SER A 128 -26.75 23.84 -7.25
C SER A 128 -27.12 22.90 -8.40
N ALA A 129 -28.32 23.02 -8.97
CA ALA A 129 -28.76 22.21 -10.10
C ALA A 129 -27.86 22.40 -11.33
N ARG A 130 -27.35 23.62 -11.52
CA ARG A 130 -26.43 23.95 -12.62
C ARG A 130 -25.00 23.45 -12.41
N ILE A 131 -24.52 23.30 -11.18
CA ILE A 131 -23.21 22.65 -10.92
C ILE A 131 -23.25 21.19 -11.36
N PHE A 132 -24.36 20.48 -11.09
CA PHE A 132 -24.56 19.06 -11.44
C PHE A 132 -25.12 18.85 -12.86
N THR A 133 -25.03 19.86 -13.74
CA THR A 133 -25.49 19.80 -15.14
C THR A 133 -26.95 19.35 -15.32
N GLN A 134 -27.84 19.65 -14.38
CA GLN A 134 -29.26 19.28 -14.50
C GLN A 134 -29.98 20.21 -15.51
N PRO A 135 -30.89 19.66 -16.35
CA PRO A 135 -31.53 20.42 -17.44
C PRO A 135 -32.65 21.39 -16.98
N ASP A 136 -33.14 21.29 -15.74
CA ASP A 136 -34.58 21.52 -15.52
C ASP A 136 -35.10 22.94 -15.29
N LEU A 137 -34.29 24.00 -15.32
CA LEU A 137 -34.84 25.36 -15.21
C LEU A 137 -34.17 26.34 -16.18
N THR A 138 -34.85 26.69 -17.26
CA THR A 138 -34.50 27.88 -18.06
C THR A 138 -35.01 29.13 -17.32
N PRO A 139 -34.14 30.01 -16.83
CA PRO A 139 -34.59 31.20 -16.14
C PRO A 139 -35.35 32.11 -17.12
N PRO A 140 -36.40 32.82 -16.67
CA PRO A 140 -37.17 33.70 -17.55
C PRO A 140 -36.33 34.91 -18.04
N ARG A 141 -35.36 35.38 -17.23
CA ARG A 141 -34.59 36.61 -17.52
C ARG A 141 -33.32 36.38 -18.35
N THR A 142 -33.12 37.23 -19.36
CA THR A 142 -31.96 37.18 -20.28
C THR A 142 -30.61 37.37 -19.59
N TRP A 143 -30.51 38.27 -18.61
CA TRP A 143 -29.26 38.47 -17.86
C TRP A 143 -28.88 37.22 -17.05
N LEU A 144 -29.87 36.56 -16.44
CA LEU A 144 -29.65 35.34 -15.67
C LEU A 144 -29.26 34.16 -16.58
N ARG A 145 -29.80 34.12 -17.81
CA ARG A 145 -29.36 33.16 -18.85
C ARG A 145 -27.89 33.38 -19.24
N LEU A 146 -27.48 34.63 -19.47
CA LEU A 146 -26.09 34.95 -19.82
C LEU A 146 -25.13 34.57 -18.69
N CYS A 147 -25.43 34.96 -17.45
CA CYS A 147 -24.63 34.57 -16.29
C CYS A 147 -24.60 33.04 -16.10
N ALA A 148 -25.73 32.36 -16.29
CA ALA A 148 -25.79 30.91 -16.18
C ALA A 148 -24.95 30.22 -17.26
N ILE A 149 -24.95 30.69 -18.52
CA ILE A 149 -24.13 30.14 -19.59
C ILE A 149 -22.63 30.37 -19.32
N CYS A 150 -22.27 31.59 -18.93
CA CYS A 150 -20.88 31.95 -18.59
C CYS A 150 -20.34 31.16 -17.40
N PHE A 151 -21.21 30.72 -16.47
CA PHE A 151 -20.82 29.86 -15.36
C PHE A 151 -20.82 28.38 -15.74
N MET A 152 -21.84 27.93 -16.47
CA MET A 152 -22.05 26.53 -16.83
C MET A 152 -20.94 26.01 -17.74
N LEU A 153 -20.58 26.77 -18.79
CA LEU A 153 -19.61 26.31 -19.80
C LEU A 153 -18.20 26.05 -19.22
N PRO A 154 -17.59 26.96 -18.45
CA PRO A 154 -16.24 26.73 -17.93
C PRO A 154 -16.24 25.99 -16.59
N ILE A 155 -17.12 26.31 -15.64
CA ILE A 155 -16.94 25.87 -14.24
C ILE A 155 -17.63 24.54 -13.97
N SER A 156 -18.90 24.39 -14.35
CA SER A 156 -19.64 23.14 -14.11
C SER A 156 -19.09 21.98 -14.92
N LEU A 157 -18.82 22.19 -16.23
CA LEU A 157 -18.25 21.15 -17.09
C LEU A 157 -16.86 20.74 -16.63
N LEU A 158 -15.98 21.69 -16.28
CA LEU A 158 -14.65 21.37 -15.77
C LEU A 158 -14.73 20.59 -14.45
N PHE A 159 -15.58 21.04 -13.53
CA PHE A 159 -15.75 20.40 -12.22
C PHE A 159 -16.25 18.96 -12.35
N MET A 160 -17.32 18.74 -13.13
CA MET A 160 -17.89 17.40 -13.30
C MET A 160 -16.95 16.46 -14.05
N ASN A 161 -16.29 16.93 -15.12
CA ASN A 161 -15.34 16.13 -15.88
C ASN A 161 -14.11 15.74 -15.05
N ALA A 162 -13.61 16.65 -14.22
CA ALA A 162 -12.49 16.37 -13.32
C ALA A 162 -12.88 15.36 -12.23
N LEU A 163 -14.08 15.49 -11.66
CA LEU A 163 -14.61 14.54 -10.67
C LEU A 163 -14.80 13.15 -11.29
N GLU A 164 -15.34 13.08 -12.52
CA GLU A 164 -15.50 11.83 -13.25
C GLU A 164 -14.15 11.17 -13.56
N ALA A 165 -13.16 11.95 -14.00
CA ALA A 165 -11.83 11.46 -14.31
C ALA A 165 -11.14 10.85 -13.08
N ASP A 166 -11.19 11.54 -11.94
CA ASP A 166 -10.56 11.05 -10.72
C ASP A 166 -11.31 9.84 -10.13
N LEU A 167 -12.64 9.84 -10.19
CA LEU A 167 -13.44 8.70 -9.76
C LEU A 167 -13.15 7.46 -10.62
N LYS A 168 -13.06 7.60 -11.94
CA LYS A 168 -12.62 6.51 -12.83
C LYS A 168 -11.20 6.05 -12.48
N GLY A 169 -10.28 6.98 -12.25
CA GLY A 169 -8.91 6.68 -11.83
C GLY A 169 -8.87 5.87 -10.53
N SER A 170 -9.60 6.29 -9.50
CA SER A 170 -9.65 5.62 -8.21
C SER A 170 -10.35 4.27 -8.25
N LEU A 171 -11.27 4.03 -9.20
CA LEU A 171 -11.91 2.72 -9.38
C LEU A 171 -11.01 1.73 -10.13
N VAL A 172 -10.20 2.23 -11.07
CA VAL A 172 -9.22 1.42 -11.80
C VAL A 172 -8.02 1.10 -10.92
N PHE A 173 -7.45 2.11 -10.27
CA PHE A 173 -6.30 1.96 -9.39
C PHE A 173 -6.77 1.72 -7.96
N LYS A 174 -6.87 0.44 -7.58
CA LYS A 174 -7.09 0.07 -6.20
C LYS A 174 -5.85 0.45 -5.38
N LYS A 175 -6.04 1.26 -4.34
CA LYS A 175 -4.98 1.59 -3.41
C LYS A 175 -4.64 0.33 -2.61
N GLU A 176 -3.37 -0.04 -2.64
CA GLU A 176 -2.84 -1.11 -1.79
C GLU A 176 -2.74 -0.60 -0.36
N ILE A 177 -3.10 -1.43 0.61
CA ILE A 177 -2.90 -1.11 2.02
C ILE A 177 -1.40 -1.00 2.28
N ASP A 178 -1.03 -0.12 3.23
CA ASP A 178 0.36 0.04 3.66
C ASP A 178 0.95 -1.32 4.05
N HIS A 179 2.06 -1.67 3.40
CA HIS A 179 2.68 -2.98 3.49
C HIS A 179 4.19 -2.85 3.54
N VAL A 180 4.84 -3.93 3.96
CA VAL A 180 6.27 -3.94 4.19
C VAL A 180 6.99 -4.22 2.89
N ASN A 181 7.65 -3.18 2.37
CA ASN A 181 8.54 -3.28 1.22
C ASN A 181 10.00 -3.34 1.66
N TYR A 182 10.36 -2.61 2.72
CA TYR A 182 11.72 -2.50 3.20
C TYR A 182 11.88 -3.04 4.62
N PHE A 183 13.12 -3.41 4.95
CA PHE A 183 13.50 -3.80 6.31
C PHE A 183 13.19 -2.72 7.36
N GLU A 184 13.15 -1.45 6.96
CA GLU A 184 12.80 -0.34 7.84
C GLU A 184 11.32 -0.35 8.23
N ASP A 185 10.44 -0.77 7.32
CA ASP A 185 9.00 -0.80 7.52
C ASP A 185 8.61 -1.86 8.55
N ILE A 186 9.41 -2.92 8.68
CA ILE A 186 9.23 -3.95 9.71
C ILE A 186 9.23 -3.31 11.10
N LEU A 187 10.04 -2.28 11.33
CA LEU A 187 10.08 -1.59 12.62
C LEU A 187 8.80 -0.78 12.89
N ARG A 188 8.12 -0.28 11.84
CA ARG A 188 6.86 0.46 11.94
C ARG A 188 5.73 -0.44 12.41
N PHE A 189 5.65 -1.66 11.88
CA PHE A 189 4.64 -2.63 12.27
C PHE A 189 5.07 -3.42 13.52
N ARG A 190 4.57 -3.02 14.70
CA ARG A 190 4.95 -3.62 16.00
C ARG A 190 4.68 -5.13 16.13
N GLY A 191 3.73 -5.67 15.37
CA GLY A 191 3.41 -7.11 15.38
C GLY A 191 4.34 -7.97 14.53
N MET A 192 5.10 -7.41 13.58
CA MET A 192 5.83 -8.27 12.66
C MET A 192 7.12 -8.83 13.25
N LYS A 193 7.33 -10.13 12.98
CA LYS A 193 8.51 -10.90 13.36
C LYS A 193 9.22 -11.40 12.11
N LEU A 194 10.55 -11.46 12.19
CA LEU A 194 11.41 -11.97 11.13
C LEU A 194 11.67 -13.45 11.38
N LEU A 195 11.25 -14.32 10.46
CA LEU A 195 11.64 -15.73 10.52
C LEU A 195 12.97 -15.93 9.80
N VAL A 196 13.95 -16.48 10.51
CA VAL A 196 15.27 -16.74 9.96
C VAL A 196 15.72 -18.14 10.35
N GLU A 197 16.34 -18.86 9.41
CA GLU A 197 16.95 -20.16 9.70
C GLU A 197 18.14 -19.98 10.67
N PRO A 198 18.27 -20.82 11.72
CA PRO A 198 19.31 -20.71 12.74
C PRO A 198 20.75 -20.65 12.21
N SER A 199 21.01 -21.18 11.02
CA SER A 199 22.32 -21.21 10.36
C SER A 199 22.39 -20.47 9.02
N SER A 200 21.39 -19.63 8.74
CA SER A 200 21.48 -18.73 7.61
C SER A 200 22.58 -17.68 7.82
N ALA A 201 23.26 -17.32 6.73
CA ALA A 201 24.22 -16.21 6.71
C ALA A 201 23.59 -14.89 7.18
N LEU A 202 22.28 -14.76 7.02
CA LEU A 202 21.50 -13.58 7.39
C LEU A 202 21.42 -13.36 8.90
N LYS A 203 21.28 -14.42 9.71
CA LYS A 203 21.34 -14.32 11.17
C LYS A 203 22.68 -13.74 11.62
N ILE A 204 23.77 -14.20 10.99
CA ILE A 204 25.12 -13.75 11.29
C ILE A 204 25.32 -12.32 10.83
N LEU A 205 24.75 -11.93 9.69
CA LEU A 205 24.74 -10.56 9.20
C LEU A 205 24.05 -9.61 10.20
N PHE A 206 22.85 -9.95 10.69
CA PHE A 206 22.12 -9.08 11.61
C PHE A 206 22.72 -9.04 13.03
N SER A 207 23.25 -10.17 13.51
CA SER A 207 23.88 -10.24 14.84
C SER A 207 25.25 -9.56 14.90
N ARG A 208 26.05 -9.61 13.82
CA ARG A 208 27.39 -8.99 13.77
C ARG A 208 27.39 -7.56 13.24
N SER A 209 26.32 -7.09 12.62
CA SER A 209 26.30 -5.75 12.02
C SER A 209 26.35 -4.65 13.08
N GLN A 210 27.11 -3.58 12.77
CA GLN A 210 27.17 -2.38 13.60
C GLN A 210 26.00 -1.41 13.35
N ASP A 211 25.23 -1.61 12.28
CA ASP A 211 24.14 -0.70 11.92
C ASP A 211 23.03 -0.71 12.97
N PRO A 212 22.56 0.46 13.44
CA PRO A 212 21.55 0.54 14.49
C PRO A 212 20.21 -0.08 14.06
N LEU A 213 19.88 -0.01 12.78
CA LEU A 213 18.68 -0.62 12.19
C LEU A 213 18.74 -2.15 12.28
N LYS A 214 19.84 -2.75 11.84
CA LYS A 214 20.03 -4.20 11.84
C LYS A 214 20.07 -4.77 13.26
N LYS A 215 20.65 -4.04 14.22
CA LYS A 215 20.58 -4.40 15.65
C LYS A 215 19.16 -4.38 16.20
N LYS A 216 18.35 -3.38 15.83
CA LYS A 216 16.93 -3.34 16.21
C LYS A 216 16.15 -4.50 15.57
N LEU A 217 16.40 -4.80 14.31
CA LEU A 217 15.79 -5.96 13.64
C LEU A 217 16.22 -7.29 14.26
N ALA A 218 17.47 -7.40 14.73
CA ALA A 218 17.96 -8.60 15.41
C ALA A 218 17.13 -8.96 16.66
N THR A 219 16.56 -7.97 17.34
CA THR A 219 15.66 -8.21 18.49
C THR A 219 14.30 -8.80 18.10
N ARG A 220 13.93 -8.74 16.82
CA ARG A 220 12.66 -9.25 16.28
C ARG A 220 12.81 -10.52 15.46
N ILE A 221 13.99 -11.15 15.49
CA ILE A 221 14.23 -12.42 14.81
C ILE A 221 13.72 -13.56 15.69
N GLU A 222 12.90 -14.41 15.09
CA GLU A 222 12.47 -15.68 15.66
C GLU A 222 13.12 -16.82 14.86
N GLU A 223 13.75 -17.74 15.58
CA GLU A 223 14.47 -18.87 14.99
C GLU A 223 13.50 -20.05 14.82
N ARG A 224 13.27 -20.45 13.57
CA ARG A 224 12.45 -21.63 13.26
C ARG A 224 13.34 -22.73 12.70
N PHE A 225 13.32 -23.89 13.36
CA PHE A 225 14.07 -25.07 12.91
C PHE A 225 13.38 -25.71 11.71
N GLY A 226 14.11 -25.86 10.61
CA GLY A 226 13.61 -26.34 9.34
C GLY A 226 14.29 -25.60 8.19
N THR A 227 14.42 -26.25 7.04
CA THR A 227 14.95 -25.59 5.85
C THR A 227 13.88 -24.64 5.33
N LEU A 228 14.21 -23.35 5.17
CA LEU A 228 13.36 -22.38 4.45
C LEU A 228 13.44 -22.58 2.93
N SER A 229 13.84 -23.77 2.49
CA SER A 229 14.02 -24.16 1.09
C SER A 229 13.57 -25.62 0.87
N GLY A 230 13.00 -25.90 -0.29
CA GLY A 230 12.50 -27.23 -0.65
C GLY A 230 11.13 -27.56 -0.04
N GLU A 231 10.85 -28.85 0.16
CA GLU A 231 9.53 -29.39 0.58
C GLU A 231 9.04 -28.88 1.94
N MET A 232 9.94 -28.35 2.78
CA MET A 232 9.60 -27.77 4.09
C MET A 232 9.14 -26.30 4.00
N LEU A 233 9.27 -25.65 2.84
CA LEU A 233 8.79 -24.28 2.63
C LEU A 233 7.27 -24.24 2.49
N GLU A 234 6.67 -25.20 1.77
CA GLU A 234 5.22 -25.28 1.55
C GLU A 234 4.40 -25.24 2.85
N PRO A 235 4.68 -26.07 3.87
CA PRO A 235 3.93 -26.01 5.12
C PRO A 235 4.14 -24.70 5.88
N ILE A 236 5.29 -24.03 5.74
CA ILE A 236 5.54 -22.72 6.36
C ILE A 236 4.73 -21.64 5.65
N VAL A 237 4.67 -21.68 4.32
CA VAL A 237 3.85 -20.76 3.54
C VAL A 237 2.37 -20.96 3.87
N ASP A 238 1.90 -22.20 3.98
CA ASP A 238 0.52 -22.52 4.36
C ASP A 238 0.20 -22.04 5.78
N ASP A 239 1.12 -22.19 6.74
CA ASP A 239 0.97 -21.66 8.11
C ASP A 239 0.85 -20.13 8.10
N ILE A 240 1.69 -19.43 7.34
CA ILE A 240 1.64 -17.97 7.17
C ILE A 240 0.32 -17.52 6.53
N VAL A 241 -0.16 -18.25 5.52
CA VAL A 241 -1.45 -17.98 4.87
C VAL A 241 -2.61 -18.22 5.83
N ASN A 242 -2.57 -19.29 6.62
CA ASN A 242 -3.61 -19.63 7.59
C ASN A 242 -3.63 -18.66 8.79
N LEU A 243 -2.48 -18.15 9.22
CA LEU A 243 -2.37 -17.09 10.23
C LEU A 243 -3.08 -15.80 9.79
N LYS A 244 -3.03 -15.46 8.49
CA LYS A 244 -3.81 -14.33 7.92
C LYS A 244 -5.32 -14.53 8.05
N VAL A 245 -5.80 -15.78 7.93
CA VAL A 245 -7.23 -16.11 8.02
C VAL A 245 -7.73 -16.12 9.47
N GLY A 246 -6.87 -16.55 10.42
CA GLY A 246 -7.22 -16.67 11.85
C GLY A 246 -7.10 -15.37 12.67
N GLN A 247 -6.24 -14.43 12.28
CA GLN A 247 -6.07 -13.16 13.00
C GLN A 247 -6.23 -11.95 12.07
N LYS A 248 -7.29 -11.17 12.33
CA LYS A 248 -7.58 -9.84 11.74
C LYS A 248 -6.55 -8.75 12.08
N GLY A 249 -5.29 -9.09 12.34
CA GLY A 249 -4.27 -8.14 12.74
C GLY A 249 -2.84 -8.69 12.63
N LEU A 250 -2.18 -8.35 11.52
CA LEU A 250 -0.77 -7.92 11.49
C LEU A 250 0.26 -8.81 12.24
N HIS A 251 0.25 -10.11 11.96
CA HIS A 251 1.42 -10.97 12.13
C HIS A 251 1.77 -11.56 10.77
N LEU A 252 2.48 -10.80 9.94
CA LEU A 252 3.07 -11.31 8.70
C LEU A 252 4.52 -11.65 8.98
N GLU A 253 4.80 -12.94 8.99
CA GLU A 253 6.15 -13.48 9.13
C GLU A 253 6.85 -13.37 7.78
N SER A 254 7.99 -12.71 7.77
CA SER A 254 8.79 -12.69 6.55
C SER A 254 9.75 -13.86 6.52
N VAL A 255 9.58 -14.73 5.54
CA VAL A 255 10.57 -15.75 5.20
C VAL A 255 11.65 -15.07 4.37
N ILE A 256 12.90 -15.32 4.69
CA ILE A 256 14.02 -14.80 3.92
C ILE A 256 14.83 -16.00 3.43
N SER A 257 14.79 -16.25 2.12
CA SER A 257 15.69 -17.18 1.44
C SER A 257 16.96 -16.46 1.00
#